data_AF-A0A5K3F035-F1
#
_entry.id   AF-A0A5K3F035-F1
#
_cell.length_a   1.000
_cell.length_b   1.000
_cell.length_c   1.000
_cell.angle_alpha   90.00
_cell.angle_beta   90.00
_cell.angle_gamma   90.00
#
_symmetry.space_group_name_H-M   'P 1'
#
loop_
_entity.id
_entity.type
_entity.pdbx_description
1 polymer ?
#
loop_
_entity_poly.entity_id
_entity_poly.type
_entity_poly.pdbx_seq_one_letter_code
_entity_poly.pdbx_strand_id
1 'polypeptide(L)'
;MASGVKCSENCIAKYNELKLKKTCRFILFKIDGEKEITVDQVGCRDCTFENFKEELNKLRGDARYAVLDFEPEANKSDLVFVTWIPSDATVRTRMLYASSVDALKAHLTGFKGVVQITDPDDLSVEHFLSCLPASRA
;
A
#
# COMPACT_ATOMS: atom_id res chain seq x y z
N MET A 1 15.59 1.79 -13.10
CA MET A 1 16.75 1.91 -12.21
C MET A 1 16.34 1.27 -10.90
N ALA A 2 16.66 -0.01 -10.69
CA ALA A 2 16.18 -0.77 -9.53
C ALA A 2 17.15 -0.56 -8.37
N SER A 3 16.68 -0.07 -7.22
CA SER A 3 17.51 0.18 -6.03
C SER A 3 18.10 -1.08 -5.36
N GLY A 4 18.06 -2.25 -6.01
CA GLY A 4 18.57 -3.50 -5.44
C GLY A 4 17.85 -3.94 -4.16
N VAL A 5 16.73 -3.32 -3.82
CA VAL A 5 15.93 -3.63 -2.63
C VAL A 5 15.23 -4.96 -2.84
N LYS A 6 15.45 -5.88 -1.92
CA LYS A 6 14.87 -7.22 -1.96
C LYS A 6 13.48 -7.22 -1.32
N CYS A 7 12.56 -8.02 -1.84
CA CYS A 7 11.28 -8.28 -1.19
C CYS A 7 11.44 -9.46 -0.23
N SER A 8 11.12 -9.27 1.05
CA SER A 8 11.05 -10.39 1.99
C SER A 8 9.91 -11.34 1.60
N GLU A 9 10.14 -12.65 1.71
CA GLU A 9 9.15 -13.67 1.38
C GLU A 9 7.88 -13.56 2.26
N ASN A 10 8.04 -13.05 3.49
CA ASN A 10 6.93 -12.82 4.41
C ASN A 10 5.91 -11.80 3.86
N CYS A 11 6.37 -10.82 3.07
CA CYS A 11 5.49 -9.85 2.41
C CYS A 11 4.57 -10.53 1.39
N ILE A 12 5.15 -11.45 0.61
CA ILE A 12 4.45 -12.23 -0.42
C ILE A 12 3.47 -13.20 0.24
N ALA A 13 3.89 -13.88 1.31
CA ALA A 13 3.02 -14.77 2.07
C ALA A 13 1.81 -14.04 2.63
N LYS A 14 2.01 -12.89 3.31
CA LYS A 14 0.91 -12.10 3.88
C LYS A 14 -0.02 -11.52 2.83
N TYR A 15 0.51 -11.07 1.71
CA TYR A 15 -0.31 -10.62 0.58
C TYR A 15 -1.19 -11.75 0.01
N ASN A 16 -0.64 -12.95 -0.15
CA ASN A 16 -1.42 -14.09 -0.62
C ASN A 16 -2.50 -14.51 0.38
N GLU A 17 -2.22 -14.45 1.69
CA GLU A 17 -3.24 -14.66 2.72
C GLU A 17 -4.38 -13.63 2.62
N LEU A 18 -4.05 -12.34 2.47
CA LEU A 18 -5.05 -11.28 2.27
C LEU A 18 -5.89 -11.54 1.01
N LYS A 19 -5.23 -11.88 -0.10
CA LYS A 19 -5.88 -12.10 -1.40
C LYS A 19 -6.82 -13.32 -1.40
N LEU A 20 -6.43 -14.44 -0.79
CA LEU A 20 -7.26 -15.65 -0.76
C LEU A 20 -8.29 -15.62 0.36
N LYS A 21 -7.86 -15.32 1.58
CA LYS A 21 -8.67 -15.50 2.79
C LYS A 21 -9.30 -14.22 3.30
N LYS A 22 -8.88 -13.05 2.79
CA LYS A 22 -9.39 -11.74 3.22
C LYS A 22 -9.30 -11.56 4.74
N THR A 23 -8.26 -12.13 5.37
CA THR A 23 -8.09 -12.14 6.83
C THR A 23 -7.80 -10.77 7.43
N CYS A 24 -7.38 -9.82 6.61
CA CYS A 24 -6.93 -8.50 7.01
C CYS A 24 -7.64 -7.45 6.14
N ARG A 25 -7.66 -6.18 6.58
CA ARG A 25 -8.17 -5.08 5.73
C ARG A 25 -7.06 -4.41 4.94
N PHE A 26 -5.92 -4.20 5.58
CA PHE A 26 -4.75 -3.59 4.95
C PHE A 26 -3.46 -4.22 5.45
N ILE A 27 -2.40 -4.11 4.67
CA ILE A 27 -1.03 -4.48 5.06
C ILE A 27 -0.13 -3.29 4.75
N LEU A 28 0.64 -2.84 5.72
CA LEU A 28 1.70 -1.84 5.57
C LEU A 28 3.04 -2.55 5.41
N PHE A 29 3.81 -2.11 4.43
CA PHE A 29 5.19 -2.53 4.20
C PHE A 29 6.12 -1.34 4.35
N LYS A 30 7.31 -1.60 4.86
CA LYS A 30 8.40 -0.62 4.93
C LYS A 30 9.66 -1.19 4.29
N ILE A 31 10.56 -0.30 3.93
CA ILE A 31 11.92 -0.65 3.56
C ILE A 31 12.78 -0.59 4.82
N ASP A 32 13.26 -1.74 5.27
CA ASP A 32 14.22 -1.88 6.35
C ASP A 32 15.65 -1.73 5.82
N GLY A 33 16.43 -0.85 6.46
CA GLY A 33 17.84 -0.63 6.16
C GLY A 33 18.16 -0.25 4.72
N GLU A 34 17.19 0.28 3.97
CA GLU A 34 17.30 0.62 2.54
C GLU A 34 17.65 -0.56 1.62
N LYS A 35 17.45 -1.80 2.10
CA LYS A 35 17.92 -3.02 1.44
C LYS A 35 16.83 -4.08 1.29
N GLU A 36 15.85 -4.11 2.19
CA GLU A 36 14.81 -5.14 2.17
C GLU A 36 13.44 -4.57 2.50
N ILE A 37 12.41 -5.02 1.78
CA ILE A 37 11.01 -4.68 2.06
C ILE A 37 10.44 -5.73 3.01
N THR A 38 9.99 -5.27 4.17
CA THR A 38 9.41 -6.09 5.23
C THR A 38 7.99 -5.63 5.57
N VAL A 39 7.22 -6.52 6.20
CA VAL A 39 5.89 -6.18 6.71
C VAL A 39 6.07 -5.33 7.96
N ASP A 40 5.50 -4.14 7.97
CA ASP A 40 5.52 -3.27 9.13
C ASP A 40 4.32 -3.53 10.04
N GLN A 41 3.11 -3.46 9.47
CA GLN A 41 1.88 -3.60 10.22
C GLN A 41 0.81 -4.28 9.38
N VAL A 42 -0.07 -5.03 10.04
CA VAL A 42 -1.22 -5.65 9.38
C VAL A 42 -2.48 -5.18 10.10
N GLY A 43 -3.38 -4.55 9.35
CA GLY A 43 -4.69 -4.12 9.84
C GLY A 43 -5.65 -5.30 9.91
N CYS A 44 -6.34 -5.45 11.05
CA CYS A 44 -7.37 -6.48 11.21
C CYS A 44 -8.51 -6.30 10.20
N ARG A 45 -9.30 -7.36 9.95
CA ARG A 45 -10.45 -7.29 9.03
C ARG A 45 -11.51 -6.29 9.49
N ASP A 46 -11.65 -6.09 10.80
CA ASP A 46 -12.54 -5.10 11.42
C ASP A 46 -12.07 -3.64 11.25
N CYS A 47 -10.83 -3.40 10.82
CA CYS A 47 -10.35 -2.04 10.62
C CYS A 47 -11.05 -1.39 9.42
N THR A 48 -11.37 -0.10 9.54
CA THR A 48 -11.98 0.67 8.45
C THR A 48 -10.94 1.43 7.62
N PHE A 49 -11.38 2.03 6.51
CA PHE A 49 -10.56 2.94 5.72
C PHE A 49 -10.07 4.15 6.54
N GLU A 50 -10.87 4.60 7.51
CA GLU A 50 -10.51 5.70 8.40
C GLU A 50 -9.36 5.31 9.33
N ASN A 51 -9.36 4.11 9.90
CA ASN A 51 -8.22 3.62 10.67
C ASN A 51 -6.96 3.57 9.81
N PHE A 52 -7.06 3.06 8.57
CA PHE A 52 -5.94 3.05 7.63
C PHE A 52 -5.41 4.47 7.35
N LYS A 53 -6.31 5.43 7.14
CA LYS A 53 -5.98 6.84 6.94
C LYS A 53 -5.27 7.43 8.16
N GLU A 54 -5.76 7.16 9.38
CA GLU A 54 -5.11 7.60 10.62
C GLU A 54 -3.70 7.03 10.76
N GLU A 55 -3.50 5.75 10.48
CA GLU A 55 -2.19 5.11 10.57
C GLU A 55 -1.19 5.73 9.59
N LEU A 56 -1.60 6.00 8.35
CA LEU A 56 -0.76 6.72 7.38
C LEU A 56 -0.52 8.18 7.79
N ASN A 57 -1.53 8.85 8.35
CA ASN A 57 -1.40 10.23 8.84
C ASN A 57 -0.38 10.37 9.96
N LYS A 58 -0.22 9.36 10.81
CA LYS A 58 0.83 9.35 11.86
C LYS A 58 2.24 9.33 11.27
N LEU A 59 2.38 8.88 10.02
CA LEU A 59 3.65 8.67 9.32
C LEU A 59 3.99 9.83 8.39
N ARG A 60 3.82 11.09 8.82
CA ARG A 60 4.11 12.26 7.96
C ARG A 60 5.59 12.37 7.56
N GLY A 61 6.50 11.93 8.42
CA GLY A 61 7.95 11.97 8.16
C GLY A 61 8.50 10.75 7.42
N ASP A 62 7.69 9.70 7.23
CA ASP A 62 8.13 8.40 6.73
C ASP A 62 7.26 7.92 5.58
N ALA A 63 7.86 7.21 4.63
CA ALA A 63 7.13 6.60 3.52
C ALA A 63 6.81 5.14 3.83
N ARG A 64 5.68 4.65 3.30
CA ARG A 64 5.25 3.25 3.41
C ARG A 64 4.55 2.79 2.15
N TYR A 65 4.63 1.49 1.87
CA TYR A 65 3.72 0.87 0.92
C TYR A 65 2.57 0.24 1.66
N ALA A 66 1.42 0.15 1.01
CA ALA A 66 0.29 -0.56 1.56
C ALA A 66 -0.44 -1.35 0.49
N VAL A 67 -1.09 -2.43 0.92
CA VAL A 67 -2.14 -3.07 0.14
C VAL A 67 -3.41 -2.96 0.95
N LEU A 68 -4.45 -2.44 0.33
CA LEU A 68 -5.76 -2.27 0.91
C LEU A 68 -6.76 -3.16 0.17
N ASP A 69 -7.55 -3.92 0.91
CA ASP A 69 -8.77 -4.55 0.39
C ASP A 69 -9.87 -3.47 0.37
N PHE A 70 -9.95 -2.74 -0.74
CA PHE A 70 -10.85 -1.62 -0.92
C PHE A 70 -12.23 -2.13 -1.33
N GLU A 71 -13.20 -1.94 -0.45
CA GLU A 71 -14.57 -2.41 -0.62
C GLU A 71 -15.52 -1.20 -0.58
N PRO A 72 -15.68 -0.48 -1.71
CA PRO A 72 -16.57 0.68 -1.78
C PRO A 72 -18.06 0.27 -1.74
N GLU A 73 -18.36 -0.95 -2.19
CA GLU A 73 -19.70 -1.54 -2.16
C GLU A 73 -19.63 -2.91 -1.49
N ALA A 74 -20.64 -3.27 -0.68
CA ALA A 74 -20.64 -4.49 0.14
C ALA A 74 -20.47 -5.82 -0.63
N ASN A 75 -20.60 -5.79 -1.96
CA ASN A 75 -20.42 -6.97 -2.82
C ASN A 75 -19.12 -6.96 -3.63
N LYS A 76 -18.31 -5.91 -3.54
CA LYS A 76 -17.13 -5.75 -4.40
C LYS A 76 -15.94 -5.23 -3.61
N SER A 77 -15.03 -6.15 -3.30
CA SER A 77 -13.72 -5.87 -2.76
C SER A 77 -12.68 -5.95 -3.88
N ASP A 78 -11.92 -4.88 -4.08
CA ASP A 78 -10.80 -4.84 -5.00
C ASP A 78 -9.51 -4.61 -4.21
N LEU A 79 -8.47 -5.39 -4.51
CA LEU A 79 -7.15 -5.15 -3.92
C LEU A 79 -6.53 -3.93 -4.58
N VAL A 80 -6.11 -2.96 -3.78
CA VAL A 80 -5.50 -1.71 -4.22
C VAL A 80 -4.12 -1.60 -3.61
N PHE A 81 -3.13 -1.36 -4.44
CA PHE A 81 -1.79 -1.08 -3.97
C PHE A 81 -1.64 0.43 -3.77
N VAL A 82 -1.26 0.85 -2.56
CA VAL A 82 -1.15 2.26 -2.18
C VAL A 82 0.30 2.58 -1.84
N THR A 83 0.84 3.66 -2.38
CA THR A 83 2.15 4.17 -1.95
C THR A 83 1.97 5.46 -1.18
N TRP A 84 2.29 5.44 0.11
CA TRP A 84 2.35 6.63 0.96
C TRP A 84 3.77 7.20 0.90
N ILE A 85 3.94 8.32 0.20
CA ILE A 85 5.22 9.02 0.06
C ILE A 85 4.97 10.50 0.38
N PRO A 86 4.90 10.87 1.67
CA PRO A 86 4.52 12.21 2.07
C PRO A 86 5.55 13.24 1.62
N SER A 87 5.11 14.43 1.24
CA SER A 87 6.00 15.53 0.82
C SER A 87 6.97 15.97 1.92
N ASP A 88 6.58 15.79 3.18
CA ASP A 88 7.37 16.12 4.37
C ASP A 88 8.51 15.11 4.62
N ALA A 89 8.44 13.90 4.04
CA ALA A 89 9.53 12.94 4.12
C ALA A 89 10.80 13.43 3.41
N THR A 90 11.95 13.02 3.95
CA THR A 90 13.25 13.41 3.39
C THR A 90 13.36 13.03 1.92
N VAL A 91 14.09 13.84 1.13
CA VAL A 91 14.29 13.59 -0.31
C VAL A 91 14.83 12.18 -0.57
N ARG A 92 15.73 11.71 0.30
CA ARG A 92 16.30 10.35 0.23
C ARG A 92 15.23 9.27 0.39
N THR A 93 14.37 9.39 1.40
CA THR A 93 13.25 8.46 1.61
C THR A 93 12.31 8.45 0.41
N ARG A 94 11.93 9.63 -0.10
CA ARG A 94 11.04 9.73 -1.26
C ARG A 94 11.64 9.06 -2.50
N MET A 95 12.92 9.32 -2.79
CA MET A 95 13.62 8.68 -3.90
C MET A 95 13.75 7.16 -3.73
N LEU A 96 14.08 6.69 -2.53
CA LEU A 96 14.20 5.27 -2.23
C LEU A 96 12.87 4.55 -2.45
N TYR A 97 11.78 5.08 -1.91
CA TYR A 97 10.46 4.46 -2.02
C TYR A 97 9.90 4.55 -3.45
N ALA A 98 10.09 5.68 -4.14
CA ALA A 98 9.69 5.80 -5.54
C ALA A 98 10.47 4.84 -6.46
N SER A 99 11.75 4.59 -6.18
CA SER A 99 12.60 3.71 -6.99
C SER A 99 12.44 2.21 -6.66
N SER A 100 11.99 1.90 -5.45
CA SER A 100 11.86 0.52 -4.96
C SER A 100 10.44 -0.05 -5.10
N VAL A 101 9.45 0.80 -5.42
CA VAL A 101 8.05 0.37 -5.56
C VAL A 101 7.88 -0.72 -6.60
N ASP A 102 8.64 -0.64 -7.69
CA ASP A 102 8.58 -1.58 -8.80
C ASP A 102 9.00 -2.99 -8.38
N ALA A 103 10.01 -3.09 -7.48
CA ALA A 103 10.47 -4.36 -6.94
C ALA A 103 9.35 -5.06 -6.15
N LEU A 104 8.62 -4.33 -5.30
CA LEU A 104 7.49 -4.90 -4.56
C LEU A 104 6.34 -5.27 -5.49
N LYS A 105 5.96 -4.35 -6.40
CA LYS A 105 4.87 -4.56 -7.35
C LYS A 105 5.10 -5.77 -8.25
N ALA A 106 6.33 -6.05 -8.64
CA ALA A 106 6.67 -7.23 -9.44
C ALA A 106 6.31 -8.56 -8.75
N HIS A 107 6.35 -8.59 -7.40
CA HIS A 107 5.95 -9.76 -6.62
C HIS A 107 4.46 -9.79 -6.26
N LEU A 108 3.84 -8.62 -6.08
CA LEU A 108 2.43 -8.51 -5.71
C LEU A 108 1.56 -8.47 -6.98
N THR A 109 0.94 -9.59 -7.36
CA THR A 109 0.12 -9.65 -8.58
C THR A 109 -1.37 -9.80 -8.29
N GLY A 110 -2.21 -9.16 -9.11
CA GLY A 110 -3.67 -9.24 -9.02
C GLY A 110 -4.32 -8.17 -8.15
N PHE A 111 -3.66 -7.03 -7.95
CA PHE A 111 -4.32 -5.79 -7.52
C PHE A 111 -4.91 -5.05 -8.73
N LYS A 112 -5.98 -4.29 -8.50
CA LYS A 112 -6.73 -3.56 -9.53
C LYS A 112 -5.99 -2.35 -10.09
N GLY A 113 -5.24 -1.67 -9.23
CA GLY A 113 -4.46 -0.51 -9.60
C GLY A 113 -3.51 -0.08 -8.49
N VAL A 114 -2.71 0.93 -8.82
CA VAL A 114 -1.80 1.59 -7.90
C VAL A 114 -2.29 3.00 -7.64
N VAL A 115 -2.38 3.37 -6.37
CA VAL A 115 -2.74 4.72 -5.93
C VAL A 115 -1.53 5.33 -5.23
N GLN A 116 -1.08 6.48 -5.71
CA GLN A 116 0.05 7.18 -5.10
C GLN A 116 -0.48 8.34 -4.28
N ILE A 117 -0.14 8.34 -3.00
CA ILE A 117 -0.60 9.32 -2.04
C ILE A 117 0.62 10.08 -1.52
N THR A 118 0.65 11.36 -1.82
CA THR A 118 1.67 12.30 -1.34
C THR A 118 1.15 13.22 -0.26
N ASP A 119 -0.15 13.48 -0.27
CA ASP A 119 -0.82 14.32 0.70
C ASP A 119 -1.87 13.51 1.46
N PRO A 120 -2.03 13.72 2.77
CA PRO A 120 -3.10 13.08 3.53
C PRO A 120 -4.51 13.40 3.06
N ASP A 121 -4.70 14.53 2.38
CA ASP A 121 -6.00 14.93 1.86
C ASP A 121 -6.44 13.99 0.72
N ASP A 122 -5.48 13.48 -0.06
CA ASP A 122 -5.70 12.47 -1.10
C ASP A 122 -6.09 11.08 -0.55
N LEU A 123 -5.99 10.85 0.77
CA LEU A 123 -6.52 9.64 1.41
C LEU A 123 -8.05 9.70 1.52
N SER A 124 -8.70 9.67 0.38
CA SER A 124 -10.16 9.76 0.26
C SER A 124 -10.66 8.69 -0.71
N VAL A 125 -11.83 8.13 -0.41
CA VAL A 125 -12.47 7.07 -1.20
C VAL A 125 -12.64 7.52 -2.66
N GLU A 126 -13.00 8.78 -2.87
CA GLU A 126 -13.16 9.41 -4.17
C GLU A 126 -11.87 9.40 -5.01
N HIS A 127 -10.74 9.76 -4.38
CA HIS A 127 -9.44 9.75 -5.04
C HIS A 127 -9.05 8.32 -5.47
N PHE A 128 -9.28 7.34 -4.59
CA PHE A 128 -9.04 5.94 -4.90
C PHE A 128 -9.90 5.47 -6.08
N LEU A 129 -11.20 5.77 -6.07
CA LEU A 129 -12.10 5.45 -7.18
C LEU A 129 -11.67 6.11 -8.50
N SER A 130 -11.17 7.34 -8.44
CA SER A 130 -10.67 8.06 -9.63
C SER A 130 -9.37 7.47 -10.17
N CYS A 131 -8.47 6.98 -9.32
CA CYS A 131 -7.22 6.34 -9.74
C CYS A 131 -7.39 4.91 -10.23
N LEU A 132 -8.42 4.21 -9.76
CA LEU A 132 -8.70 2.84 -10.16
C LEU A 132 -9.46 2.82 -11.48
N PRO A 133 -9.11 1.91 -12.41
CA PRO A 133 -9.90 1.75 -13.62
C PRO A 133 -11.34 1.40 -13.23
N ALA A 134 -12.30 2.19 -13.72
CA ALA A 134 -13.71 1.88 -13.58
C ALA A 134 -13.91 0.41 -14.01
N SER A 135 -14.47 -0.40 -13.12
CA SER A 135 -14.89 -1.73 -13.53
C SER A 135 -15.91 -1.55 -14.63
N ARG A 136 -15.50 -1.76 -15.88
CA ARG A 136 -16.43 -1.90 -17.00
C ARG A 136 -17.36 -3.03 -16.60
N ALA A 137 -18.61 -2.67 -16.32
CA ALA A 137 -19.71 -3.60 -16.21
C ALA A 137 -19.90 -4.35 -17.53
#